data_AF-A0A8C8KAW1-F1
#
_entry.id   AF-A0A8C8KAW1-F1
#
_cell.length_a   1.000
_cell.length_b   1.000
_cell.length_c   1.000
_cell.angle_alpha   90.00
_cell.angle_beta   90.00
_cell.angle_gamma   90.00
#
_symmetry.space_group_name_H-M   'P 1'
#
loop_
_entity.id
_entity.type
_entity.pdbx_description
1 polymer ?
#
loop_
_entity_poly.entity_id
_entity_poly.type
_entity_poly.pdbx_seq_one_letter_code
_entity_poly.pdbx_strand_id
1 'polypeptide(L)'
;MPPPSDIVKVAIEWPGAFPKLMEIDQKKPLSAIIKEVCEGWSLGNHENFALQNADSTNFYITEKNRNDIKNGSILRLTTSPSQMAGQLHERIQSSSMDAKLEALKDLANSSRDVTFAQEFINLDGISLLTQMVESGTERYQKLQKIMKPCFGDLLSFTLTAFVELMDHGIVSWDTFSVAFIKKIAGYVNKSAMDTAVLQRSLAILESMVLNSQDLYQKVAQEITIGQLIPHLQGTDQDIQTYTIAVINALFLKAPEDKRQEMAHILAQKQLRSIILSNVIRSPKPINDEMAHQLYVLQVLTFNLLEDRMMTKMDPQDQAQRDIIFELRRIAFDVECEPNNSGSIEKRKSMYTRDYKKLGFINHVNPAMDFTQIPPGMLALDNMLYFARHHQDAYIRIVLENSSREDKHECPFGRSSIELTKMLCEILKVGELPSENCHDFHPMFFTHDRSFEEFFCICIQLLNKTWKEMRATSEDFNKVMQVVREQIMRALTQKPNSLDQLKSRLQNLSYTEILKIRQSERMNQEDFQSRPILELREKIQPEIMELIKQQRLNRLCDGTCFRKISSRRRQGVK
;
A
#
# COMPACT_ATOMS: atom_id res chain seq x y z
N MET A 1 3.46 44.01 31.67
CA MET A 1 4.39 43.54 30.63
C MET A 1 3.97 42.13 30.23
N PRO A 2 4.11 41.71 28.96
CA PRO A 2 4.13 40.27 28.67
C PRO A 2 5.27 39.63 29.48
N PRO A 3 5.14 38.37 29.94
CA PRO A 3 6.27 37.67 30.54
C PRO A 3 7.44 37.62 29.54
N PRO A 4 8.70 37.64 29.98
CA PRO A 4 9.83 37.36 29.10
C PRO A 4 9.58 36.05 28.35
N SER A 5 9.91 36.00 27.05
CA SER A 5 9.75 34.80 26.20
C SER A 5 10.39 33.54 26.81
N ASP A 6 11.38 33.75 27.65
CA ASP A 6 12.27 32.74 28.19
C ASP A 6 11.81 32.25 29.58
N ILE A 7 10.69 32.75 30.12
CA ILE A 7 10.14 32.29 31.42
C ILE A 7 8.80 31.58 31.20
N VAL A 8 8.71 30.33 31.64
CA VAL A 8 7.47 29.54 31.63
C VAL A 8 7.03 29.16 33.04
N LYS A 9 5.78 29.47 33.37
CA LYS A 9 5.15 29.12 34.64
C LYS A 9 4.58 27.71 34.57
N VAL A 10 5.03 26.84 35.46
CA VAL A 10 4.63 25.42 35.51
C VAL A 10 4.20 25.02 36.91
N ALA A 11 3.40 23.95 37.00
CA ALA A 11 3.19 23.21 38.23
C ALA A 11 4.05 21.94 38.19
N ILE A 12 4.78 21.63 39.26
CA ILE A 12 5.59 20.41 39.35
C ILE A 12 5.03 19.55 40.48
N GLU A 13 4.68 18.31 40.16
CA GLU A 13 4.11 17.31 41.05
C GLU A 13 5.16 16.32 41.57
N TRP A 14 4.94 15.83 42.79
CA TRP A 14 5.69 14.73 43.39
C TRP A 14 4.72 13.86 44.22
N PRO A 15 4.80 12.51 44.18
CA PRO A 15 3.89 11.64 44.92
C PRO A 15 3.85 11.95 46.43
N GLY A 16 2.66 12.23 46.95
CA GLY A 16 2.44 12.53 48.37
C GLY A 16 2.78 13.96 48.81
N ALA A 17 3.17 14.86 47.89
CA ALA A 17 3.41 16.27 48.17
C ALA A 17 2.46 17.19 47.40
N PHE A 18 2.26 18.41 47.91
CA PHE A 18 1.54 19.45 47.16
C PHE A 18 2.36 19.92 45.94
N PRO A 19 1.72 20.19 44.79
CA PRO A 19 2.41 20.68 43.61
C PRO A 19 3.09 22.03 43.86
N LYS A 20 4.33 22.19 43.38
CA LYS A 20 5.03 23.48 43.42
C LYS A 20 4.73 24.28 42.17
N LEU A 21 4.33 25.54 42.35
CA LEU A 21 4.27 26.51 41.25
C LEU A 21 5.63 27.18 41.11
N MET A 22 6.25 27.05 39.93
CA MET A 22 7.59 27.58 39.67
C MET A 22 7.64 28.32 38.33
N GLU A 23 8.45 29.37 38.28
CA GLU A 23 8.77 30.10 37.05
C GLU A 23 10.11 29.57 36.53
N ILE A 24 10.06 28.67 35.55
CA ILE A 24 11.25 28.09 34.93
C ILE A 24 11.83 29.12 33.94
N ASP A 25 13.04 29.56 34.21
CA ASP A 25 13.90 30.28 33.26
C ASP A 25 14.53 29.28 32.28
N GLN A 26 14.19 29.42 31.00
CA GLN A 26 14.66 28.58 29.91
C GLN A 26 16.16 28.74 29.62
N LYS A 27 16.83 29.77 30.17
CA LYS A 27 18.29 29.94 30.10
C LYS A 27 19.04 29.18 31.19
N LYS A 28 18.39 28.82 32.30
CA LYS A 28 19.00 27.96 33.33
C LYS A 28 19.07 26.51 32.81
N PRO A 29 20.18 25.77 33.01
CA PRO A 29 20.22 24.33 32.72
C PRO A 29 19.15 23.55 33.49
N LEU A 30 18.59 22.50 32.89
CA LEU A 30 17.58 21.64 33.53
C LEU A 30 18.10 21.01 34.82
N SER A 31 19.39 20.67 34.89
CA SER A 31 20.02 20.14 36.11
C SER A 31 19.96 21.12 37.29
N ALA A 32 20.09 22.42 37.04
CA ALA A 32 19.96 23.46 38.07
C ALA A 32 18.49 23.64 38.51
N ILE A 33 17.55 23.54 37.57
CA ILE A 33 16.11 23.58 37.85
C ILE A 33 15.69 22.36 38.68
N ILE A 34 16.10 21.14 38.30
CA ILE A 34 15.83 19.90 39.04
C ILE A 34 16.40 19.98 40.45
N LYS A 35 17.62 20.53 40.62
CA LYS A 35 18.21 20.77 41.94
C LYS A 35 17.33 21.68 42.82
N GLU A 36 16.88 22.82 42.29
CA GLU A 36 15.98 23.76 42.97
C GLU A 36 14.65 23.07 43.39
N VAL A 37 14.10 22.23 42.52
CA VAL A 37 12.89 21.43 42.79
C VAL A 37 13.13 20.42 43.92
N CYS A 38 14.21 19.63 43.84
CA CYS A 38 14.59 18.62 44.83
C CYS A 38 14.84 19.24 46.21
N GLU A 39 15.60 20.33 46.27
CA GLU A 39 15.90 21.07 47.52
C GLU A 39 14.61 21.51 48.23
N GLY A 40 13.65 22.07 47.50
CA GLY A 40 12.37 22.49 48.10
C GLY A 40 11.44 21.35 48.55
N TRP A 41 11.78 20.08 48.32
CA TRP A 41 11.08 18.89 48.88
C TRP A 41 12.03 18.05 49.77
N SER A 42 13.22 18.56 50.09
CA SER A 42 14.25 17.85 50.86
C SER A 42 14.68 16.51 50.25
N LEU A 43 14.63 16.38 48.92
CA LEU A 43 15.07 15.19 48.19
C LEU A 43 16.59 15.26 47.97
N GLY A 44 17.32 14.29 48.52
CA GLY A 44 18.76 14.12 48.26
C GLY A 44 19.05 13.56 46.86
N ASN A 45 20.29 13.71 46.39
CA ASN A 45 20.78 13.17 45.11
C ASN A 45 19.95 13.63 43.89
N HIS A 46 19.89 14.94 43.65
CA HIS A 46 19.11 15.56 42.56
C HIS A 46 19.42 15.00 41.16
N GLU A 47 20.60 14.42 40.96
CA GLU A 47 21.04 13.76 39.72
C GLU A 47 20.29 12.45 39.41
N ASN A 48 19.64 11.83 40.40
CA ASN A 48 18.81 10.64 40.21
C ASN A 48 17.37 10.96 39.77
N PHE A 49 17.04 12.24 39.56
CA PHE A 49 15.71 12.70 39.17
C PHE A 49 15.70 13.37 37.80
N ALA A 50 14.54 13.32 37.14
CA ALA A 50 14.25 14.06 35.92
C ALA A 50 12.80 14.57 35.94
N LEU A 51 12.50 15.50 35.03
CA LEU A 51 11.14 15.98 34.81
C LEU A 51 10.51 15.20 33.64
N GLN A 52 9.24 14.81 33.80
CA GLN A 52 8.36 14.30 32.75
C GLN A 52 7.17 15.24 32.59
N ASN A 53 6.53 15.22 31.42
CA ASN A 53 5.19 15.78 31.27
C ASN A 53 4.19 14.96 32.12
N ALA A 54 3.34 15.60 32.92
CA ALA A 54 2.30 14.89 33.70
C ALA A 54 1.04 14.54 32.85
N ASP A 55 1.14 14.63 31.52
CA ASP A 55 0.08 14.31 30.58
C ASP A 55 0.03 12.80 30.24
N SER A 56 -0.78 12.43 29.24
CA SER A 56 -0.93 11.04 28.81
C SER A 56 0.30 10.45 28.11
N THR A 57 1.36 11.23 27.85
CA THR A 57 2.59 10.76 27.22
C THR A 57 3.63 10.30 28.24
N ASN A 58 3.72 10.99 29.40
CA ASN A 58 4.79 10.81 30.40
C ASN A 58 6.21 10.90 29.83
N PHE A 59 6.42 11.62 28.71
CA PHE A 59 7.74 11.77 28.11
C PHE A 59 8.65 12.67 28.96
N TYR A 60 9.93 12.31 29.00
CA TYR A 60 11.00 13.00 29.68
C TYR A 60 11.35 14.33 29.01
N ILE A 61 11.66 15.31 29.86
CA ILE A 61 12.12 16.63 29.47
C ILE A 61 13.65 16.62 29.44
N THR A 62 14.19 17.03 28.31
CA THR A 62 15.61 17.11 27.98
C THR A 62 15.93 18.51 27.47
N GLU A 63 17.22 18.85 27.38
CA GLU A 63 17.66 20.13 26.81
C GLU A 63 17.21 20.32 25.33
N LYS A 64 16.80 19.25 24.64
CA LYS A 64 16.30 19.29 23.26
C LYS A 64 14.82 19.67 23.14
N ASN A 65 13.97 19.22 24.06
CA ASN A 65 12.50 19.40 24.00
C ASN A 65 11.93 20.35 25.09
N ARG A 66 12.77 20.88 26.00
CA ARG A 66 12.36 21.87 27.02
C ARG A 66 11.65 23.11 26.47
N ASN A 67 11.87 23.45 25.20
CA ASN A 67 11.22 24.58 24.53
C ASN A 67 9.74 24.30 24.17
N ASP A 68 9.30 23.04 24.23
CA ASP A 68 7.91 22.65 24.00
C ASP A 68 7.01 22.86 25.25
N ILE A 69 7.63 23.12 26.42
CA ILE A 69 6.94 23.41 27.68
C ILE A 69 6.18 24.74 27.55
N LYS A 70 4.90 24.74 27.95
CA LYS A 70 4.03 25.91 27.87
C LYS A 70 3.66 26.44 29.26
N ASN A 71 3.27 27.70 29.31
CA ASN A 71 2.68 28.27 30.52
C ASN A 71 1.42 27.47 30.93
N GLY A 72 1.38 27.03 32.17
CA GLY A 72 0.32 26.14 32.70
C GLY A 72 0.57 24.64 32.50
N SER A 73 1.70 24.22 31.90
CA SER A 73 2.09 22.81 31.87
C SER A 73 2.24 22.24 33.28
N ILE A 74 1.73 21.03 33.49
CA ILE A 74 1.96 20.23 34.70
C ILE A 74 3.08 19.24 34.39
N LEU A 75 4.13 19.26 35.19
CA LEU A 75 5.28 18.38 35.11
C LEU A 75 5.30 17.46 36.32
N ARG A 76 5.90 16.28 36.18
CA ARG A 76 6.14 15.34 37.29
C ARG A 76 7.64 15.20 37.51
N LEU A 77 8.08 15.35 38.75
CA LEU A 77 9.41 14.90 39.15
C LEU A 77 9.38 13.37 39.32
N THR A 78 10.28 12.67 38.63
CA THR A 78 10.38 11.21 38.63
C THR A 78 11.84 10.77 38.68
N THR A 79 12.11 9.47 38.77
CA THR A 79 13.48 8.93 38.62
C THR A 79 14.04 9.24 37.22
N SER A 80 15.34 9.54 37.16
CA SER A 80 16.04 9.82 35.91
C SER A 80 15.96 8.63 34.92
N PRO A 81 16.02 8.87 33.59
CA PRO A 81 15.90 7.81 32.58
C PRO A 81 16.88 6.64 32.79
N SER A 82 18.13 6.93 33.17
CA SER A 82 19.17 5.92 33.43
C SER A 82 18.87 5.10 34.69
N GLN A 83 18.43 5.73 35.78
CA GLN A 83 17.98 5.02 36.99
C GLN A 83 16.74 4.15 36.72
N MET A 84 15.76 4.66 35.97
CA MET A 84 14.57 3.90 35.60
C MET A 84 14.92 2.73 34.67
N ALA A 85 15.80 2.93 33.69
CA ALA A 85 16.28 1.87 32.80
C ALA A 85 17.02 0.78 33.58
N GLY A 86 17.90 1.14 34.50
CA GLY A 86 18.60 0.20 35.39
C GLY A 86 17.65 -0.60 36.29
N GLN A 87 16.69 0.07 36.94
CA GLN A 87 15.68 -0.57 37.79
C GLN A 87 14.79 -1.54 37.00
N LEU A 88 14.35 -1.15 35.80
CA LEU A 88 13.55 -2.04 34.94
C LEU A 88 14.39 -3.21 34.42
N HIS A 89 15.62 -2.98 34.00
CA HIS A 89 16.56 -4.02 33.58
C HIS A 89 16.77 -5.09 34.68
N GLU A 90 16.97 -4.68 35.94
CA GLU A 90 17.07 -5.60 37.07
C GLU A 90 15.73 -6.31 37.39
N ARG A 91 14.62 -5.56 37.48
CA ARG A 91 13.29 -6.14 37.79
C ARG A 91 12.84 -7.16 36.76
N ILE A 92 13.15 -6.95 35.49
CA ILE A 92 12.86 -7.89 34.38
C ILE A 92 13.68 -9.17 34.51
N GLN A 93 14.88 -9.11 35.09
CA GLN A 93 15.71 -10.30 35.35
C GLN A 93 15.34 -11.06 36.64
N SER A 94 14.55 -10.47 37.56
CA SER A 94 14.16 -11.05 38.85
C SER A 94 13.55 -12.47 38.79
N SER A 95 13.45 -13.16 39.93
CA SER A 95 12.83 -14.50 39.99
C SER A 95 11.30 -14.48 40.05
N SER A 96 10.68 -13.36 40.43
CA SER A 96 9.23 -13.22 40.62
C SER A 96 8.52 -12.89 39.31
N MET A 97 7.44 -13.63 39.00
CA MET A 97 6.71 -13.45 37.74
C MET A 97 5.90 -12.15 37.71
N ASP A 98 5.26 -11.80 38.83
CA ASP A 98 4.44 -10.58 38.93
C ASP A 98 5.33 -9.34 38.85
N ALA A 99 6.51 -9.39 39.47
CA ALA A 99 7.51 -8.32 39.39
C ALA A 99 8.02 -8.09 37.95
N LYS A 100 8.22 -9.17 37.17
CA LYS A 100 8.54 -9.08 35.73
C LYS A 100 7.37 -8.53 34.92
N LEU A 101 6.14 -8.99 35.18
CA LEU A 101 4.97 -8.61 34.39
C LEU A 101 4.71 -7.10 34.48
N GLU A 102 4.69 -6.55 35.70
CA GLU A 102 4.58 -5.10 35.89
C GLU A 102 5.80 -4.35 35.34
N ALA A 103 7.03 -4.86 35.52
CA ALA A 103 8.21 -4.21 34.94
C ALA A 103 8.23 -4.19 33.41
N LEU A 104 7.72 -5.23 32.73
CA LEU A 104 7.60 -5.25 31.26
C LEU A 104 6.49 -4.34 30.75
N LYS A 105 5.40 -4.18 31.51
CA LYS A 105 4.31 -3.24 31.24
C LYS A 105 4.79 -1.79 31.42
N ASP A 106 5.54 -1.50 32.49
CA ASP A 106 6.24 -0.23 32.70
C ASP A 106 7.23 0.05 31.56
N LEU A 107 8.01 -0.97 31.15
CA LEU A 107 8.96 -0.88 30.03
C LEU A 107 8.26 -0.60 28.71
N ALA A 108 7.18 -1.30 28.38
CA ALA A 108 6.44 -1.11 27.12
C ALA A 108 5.87 0.31 26.98
N ASN A 109 5.44 0.92 28.10
CA ASN A 109 5.02 2.32 28.12
C ASN A 109 6.21 3.28 27.99
N SER A 110 7.30 3.03 28.72
CA SER A 110 8.49 3.89 28.76
C SER A 110 9.30 3.86 27.45
N SER A 111 9.30 2.73 26.74
CA SER A 111 10.00 2.53 25.46
C SER A 111 9.51 3.45 24.34
N ARG A 112 8.33 4.06 24.50
CA ARG A 112 7.78 5.05 23.57
C ARG A 112 8.57 6.38 23.56
N ASP A 113 9.35 6.63 24.60
CA ASP A 113 10.23 7.80 24.71
C ASP A 113 11.65 7.46 24.26
N VAL A 114 12.14 8.19 23.25
CA VAL A 114 13.50 8.07 22.71
C VAL A 114 14.59 8.28 23.77
N THR A 115 14.32 9.10 24.79
CA THR A 115 15.26 9.42 25.89
C THR A 115 15.47 8.21 26.78
N PHE A 116 14.39 7.55 27.17
CA PHE A 116 14.43 6.31 27.93
C PHE A 116 14.98 5.16 27.07
N ALA A 117 14.54 5.06 25.82
CA ALA A 117 14.99 4.03 24.89
C ALA A 117 16.51 4.02 24.73
N GLN A 118 17.14 5.19 24.57
CA GLN A 118 18.60 5.29 24.46
C GLN A 118 19.32 4.73 25.70
N GLU A 119 18.89 5.08 26.91
CA GLU A 119 19.51 4.56 28.15
C GLU A 119 19.30 3.05 28.32
N PHE A 120 18.10 2.53 28.00
CA PHE A 120 17.83 1.10 28.07
C PHE A 120 18.60 0.29 27.00
N ILE A 121 18.82 0.87 25.82
CA ILE A 121 19.67 0.29 24.77
C ILE A 121 21.15 0.27 25.19
N ASN A 122 21.63 1.34 25.83
CA ASN A 122 23.00 1.41 26.37
C ASN A 122 23.28 0.34 27.45
N LEU A 123 22.24 -0.22 28.08
CA LEU A 123 22.30 -1.31 29.06
C LEU A 123 22.13 -2.71 28.43
N ASP A 124 22.34 -2.86 27.12
CA ASP A 124 22.08 -4.10 26.35
C ASP A 124 20.64 -4.63 26.47
N GLY A 125 19.68 -3.73 26.77
CA GLY A 125 18.28 -4.10 27.04
C GLY A 125 17.57 -4.80 25.86
N ILE A 126 17.98 -4.54 24.62
CA ILE A 126 17.49 -5.28 23.44
C ILE A 126 17.94 -6.75 23.49
N SER A 127 19.20 -7.01 23.83
CA SER A 127 19.75 -8.36 23.97
C SER A 127 19.01 -9.16 25.04
N LEU A 128 18.66 -8.51 26.17
CA LEU A 128 17.82 -9.08 27.21
C LEU A 128 16.42 -9.46 26.67
N LEU A 129 15.74 -8.55 25.94
CA LEU A 129 14.42 -8.83 25.36
C LEU A 129 14.48 -9.97 24.32
N THR A 130 15.49 -10.03 23.46
CA THR A 130 15.64 -11.12 22.49
C THR A 130 15.89 -12.45 23.18
N GLN A 131 16.75 -12.49 24.21
CA GLN A 131 17.01 -13.69 25.01
C GLN A 131 15.74 -14.16 25.74
N MET A 132 14.90 -13.23 26.23
CA MET A 132 13.62 -13.56 26.84
C MET A 132 12.63 -14.18 25.84
N VAL A 133 12.59 -13.71 24.60
CA VAL A 133 11.76 -14.32 23.54
C VAL A 133 12.28 -15.72 23.17
N GLU A 134 13.59 -15.87 22.97
CA GLU A 134 14.23 -17.15 22.61
C GLU A 134 14.05 -18.21 23.71
N SER A 135 14.47 -17.91 24.93
CA SER A 135 14.48 -18.84 26.08
C SER A 135 13.13 -18.96 26.78
N GLY A 136 12.27 -17.95 26.66
CA GLY A 136 10.98 -17.83 27.35
C GLY A 136 9.90 -18.80 26.88
N THR A 137 10.20 -19.75 25.98
CA THR A 137 9.23 -20.76 25.55
C THR A 137 9.45 -22.13 26.18
N GLU A 138 10.68 -22.60 26.35
CA GLU A 138 10.92 -23.97 26.87
C GLU A 138 10.71 -24.05 28.38
N ARG A 139 11.23 -23.05 29.12
CA ARG A 139 11.04 -22.96 30.58
C ARG A 139 9.58 -22.72 30.97
N TYR A 140 8.81 -22.09 30.08
CA TYR A 140 7.44 -21.63 30.34
C TYR A 140 6.36 -22.53 29.73
N GLN A 141 6.64 -23.38 28.73
CA GLN A 141 5.68 -24.38 28.24
C GLN A 141 5.18 -25.33 29.34
N LYS A 142 6.01 -25.60 30.36
CA LYS A 142 5.58 -26.35 31.57
C LYS A 142 4.56 -25.56 32.42
N LEU A 143 4.70 -24.23 32.50
CA LEU A 143 3.82 -23.33 33.24
C LEU A 143 2.57 -22.91 32.43
N GLN A 144 2.63 -22.96 31.09
CA GLN A 144 1.55 -22.61 30.17
C GLN A 144 0.29 -23.49 30.35
N LYS A 145 0.44 -24.69 30.92
CA LYS A 145 -0.67 -25.56 31.32
C LYS A 145 -1.40 -25.13 32.60
N ILE A 146 -0.81 -24.24 33.40
CA ILE A 146 -1.29 -23.86 34.74
C ILE A 146 -1.72 -22.39 34.78
N MET A 147 -0.95 -21.48 34.15
CA MET A 147 -1.23 -20.03 34.12
C MET A 147 -1.27 -19.50 32.68
N LYS A 148 -2.25 -19.97 31.91
CA LYS A 148 -2.41 -19.64 30.48
C LYS A 148 -2.58 -18.12 30.17
N PRO A 149 -3.30 -17.30 30.97
CA PRO A 149 -3.50 -15.87 30.67
C PRO A 149 -2.21 -15.04 30.73
N CYS A 150 -1.52 -15.06 31.88
CA CYS A 150 -0.37 -14.19 32.15
C CYS A 150 0.80 -14.33 31.16
N PHE A 151 0.92 -15.47 30.45
CA PHE A 151 1.96 -15.67 29.45
C PHE A 151 1.72 -14.86 28.17
N GLY A 152 0.46 -14.69 27.76
CA GLY A 152 0.11 -13.85 26.61
C GLY A 152 0.49 -12.40 26.86
N ASP A 153 0.11 -11.89 28.04
CA ASP A 153 0.44 -10.53 28.50
C ASP A 153 1.96 -10.30 28.58
N LEU A 154 2.69 -11.21 29.24
CA LEU A 154 4.15 -11.11 29.39
C LEU A 154 4.87 -10.98 28.04
N LEU A 155 4.53 -11.85 27.09
CA LEU A 155 5.12 -11.84 25.75
C LEU A 155 4.63 -10.62 24.93
N SER A 156 3.36 -10.23 25.05
CA SER A 156 2.79 -9.04 24.42
C SER A 156 3.50 -7.75 24.85
N PHE A 157 3.75 -7.56 26.14
CA PHE A 157 4.53 -6.43 26.65
C PHE A 157 6.01 -6.49 26.21
N THR A 158 6.63 -7.68 26.25
CA THR A 158 8.01 -7.88 25.76
C THR A 158 8.16 -7.47 24.29
N LEU A 159 7.25 -7.93 23.42
CA LEU A 159 7.26 -7.60 21.99
C LEU A 159 6.84 -6.15 21.72
N THR A 160 5.96 -5.56 22.54
CA THR A 160 5.58 -4.14 22.42
C THR A 160 6.75 -3.22 22.79
N ALA A 161 7.45 -3.51 23.90
CA ALA A 161 8.68 -2.80 24.26
C ALA A 161 9.73 -2.92 23.15
N PHE A 162 9.96 -4.14 22.64
CA PHE A 162 10.88 -4.38 21.53
C PHE A 162 10.54 -3.54 20.28
N VAL A 163 9.27 -3.51 19.85
CA VAL A 163 8.85 -2.71 18.68
C VAL A 163 9.07 -1.22 18.92
N GLU A 164 8.60 -0.66 20.04
CA GLU A 164 8.75 0.78 20.32
C GLU A 164 10.24 1.18 20.48
N LEU A 165 11.11 0.30 21.02
CA LEU A 165 12.57 0.53 21.05
C LEU A 165 13.19 0.56 19.64
N MET A 166 12.79 -0.35 18.76
CA MET A 166 13.31 -0.43 17.39
C MET A 166 12.77 0.70 16.49
N ASP A 167 11.54 1.16 16.71
CA ASP A 167 10.90 2.26 15.98
C ASP A 167 11.71 3.58 16.04
N HIS A 168 12.54 3.78 17.06
CA HIS A 168 13.44 4.94 17.17
C HIS A 168 14.61 4.91 16.17
N GLY A 169 14.93 3.75 15.57
CA GLY A 169 16.02 3.59 14.61
C GLY A 169 17.43 3.72 15.20
N ILE A 170 17.59 3.53 16.52
CA ILE A 170 18.88 3.64 17.23
C ILE A 170 19.78 2.42 16.94
N VAL A 171 19.19 1.24 16.71
CA VAL A 171 19.89 -0.04 16.52
C VAL A 171 19.54 -0.63 15.16
N SER A 172 20.54 -1.20 14.45
CA SER A 172 20.30 -1.90 13.18
C SER A 172 19.55 -3.21 13.41
N TRP A 173 18.65 -3.55 12.49
CA TRP A 173 17.99 -4.85 12.47
C TRP A 173 18.94 -6.03 12.17
N ASP A 174 20.13 -5.77 11.61
CA ASP A 174 21.07 -6.83 11.23
C ASP A 174 21.72 -7.55 12.42
N THR A 175 21.60 -7.02 13.64
CA THR A 175 22.17 -7.61 14.85
C THR A 175 21.39 -8.84 15.37
N PHE A 176 20.23 -9.16 14.78
CA PHE A 176 19.35 -10.20 15.32
C PHE A 176 19.73 -11.63 14.92
N SER A 177 19.67 -12.52 15.92
CA SER A 177 19.97 -13.93 15.77
C SER A 177 18.93 -14.63 14.87
N VAL A 178 19.36 -15.68 14.15
CA VAL A 178 18.44 -16.55 13.40
C VAL A 178 17.49 -17.30 14.33
N ALA A 179 17.87 -17.55 15.60
CA ALA A 179 16.99 -18.19 16.58
C ALA A 179 15.84 -17.26 17.01
N PHE A 180 16.08 -15.96 17.14
CA PHE A 180 15.05 -14.96 17.40
C PHE A 180 14.05 -14.88 16.23
N ILE A 181 14.54 -14.78 14.99
CA ILE A 181 13.69 -14.75 13.77
C ILE A 181 12.83 -16.02 13.70
N LYS A 182 13.43 -17.20 13.92
CA LYS A 182 12.72 -18.49 14.03
C LYS A 182 11.65 -18.50 15.12
N LYS A 183 11.89 -17.82 16.24
CA LYS A 183 10.90 -17.73 17.33
C LYS A 183 9.69 -16.90 16.92
N ILE A 184 9.92 -15.72 16.34
CA ILE A 184 8.86 -14.79 15.90
C ILE A 184 8.03 -15.42 14.77
N ALA A 185 8.68 -15.99 13.75
CA ALA A 185 8.01 -16.78 12.72
C ALA A 185 7.23 -17.97 13.31
N GLY A 186 7.80 -18.64 14.31
CA GLY A 186 7.16 -19.71 15.08
C GLY A 186 5.97 -19.28 15.97
N TYR A 187 5.72 -17.98 16.15
CA TYR A 187 4.45 -17.48 16.71
C TYR A 187 3.41 -17.28 15.61
N VAL A 188 3.79 -16.73 14.45
CA VAL A 188 2.89 -16.59 13.29
C VAL A 188 2.43 -17.96 12.77
N ASN A 189 3.30 -18.97 12.80
CA ASN A 189 3.00 -20.31 12.28
C ASN A 189 2.09 -21.17 13.19
N LYS A 190 1.59 -20.65 14.33
CA LYS A 190 0.75 -21.40 15.30
C LYS A 190 -0.72 -20.99 15.25
N SER A 191 -1.60 -21.96 15.05
CA SER A 191 -3.05 -21.79 14.86
C SER A 191 -3.87 -21.39 16.10
N ALA A 192 -3.25 -20.91 17.18
CA ALA A 192 -3.92 -20.53 18.43
C ALA A 192 -3.05 -19.62 19.32
N MET A 193 -2.42 -18.60 18.74
CA MET A 193 -1.70 -17.57 19.51
C MET A 193 -2.62 -16.43 19.94
N ASP A 194 -2.19 -15.73 20.98
CA ASP A 194 -2.82 -14.50 21.45
C ASP A 194 -2.79 -13.41 20.35
N THR A 195 -3.87 -12.68 20.19
CA THR A 195 -4.03 -11.67 19.13
C THR A 195 -2.97 -10.58 19.22
N ALA A 196 -2.63 -10.08 20.41
CA ALA A 196 -1.63 -9.02 20.57
C ALA A 196 -0.23 -9.56 20.26
N VAL A 197 0.10 -10.78 20.71
CA VAL A 197 1.37 -11.45 20.36
C VAL A 197 1.50 -11.65 18.85
N LEU A 198 0.43 -12.12 18.18
CA LEU A 198 0.42 -12.31 16.73
C LEU A 198 0.57 -10.97 15.99
N GLN A 199 -0.17 -9.95 16.39
CA GLN A 199 -0.10 -8.59 15.82
C GLN A 199 1.31 -8.01 15.90
N ARG A 200 1.97 -8.07 17.08
CA ARG A 200 3.36 -7.62 17.24
C ARG A 200 4.34 -8.47 16.44
N SER A 201 4.14 -9.79 16.41
CA SER A 201 5.01 -10.70 15.64
C SER A 201 4.99 -10.38 14.15
N LEU A 202 3.80 -10.15 13.57
CA LEU A 202 3.66 -9.73 12.16
C LEU A 202 4.33 -8.38 11.90
N ALA A 203 4.11 -7.38 12.75
CA ALA A 203 4.74 -6.06 12.63
C ALA A 203 6.29 -6.12 12.71
N ILE A 204 6.84 -6.98 13.58
CA ILE A 204 8.29 -7.22 13.66
C ILE A 204 8.82 -7.82 12.36
N LEU A 205 8.12 -8.80 11.79
CA LEU A 205 8.53 -9.47 10.54
C LEU A 205 8.44 -8.53 9.33
N GLU A 206 7.39 -7.72 9.24
CA GLU A 206 7.27 -6.65 8.24
C GLU A 206 8.48 -5.71 8.32
N SER A 207 8.79 -5.19 9.51
CA SER A 207 9.92 -4.29 9.74
C SER A 207 11.27 -4.95 9.43
N MET A 208 11.49 -6.21 9.82
CA MET A 208 12.70 -6.97 9.47
C MET A 208 12.89 -7.07 7.96
N VAL A 209 11.84 -7.42 7.22
CA VAL A 209 11.88 -7.56 5.75
C VAL A 209 12.13 -6.21 5.08
N LEU A 210 11.46 -5.15 5.51
CA LEU A 210 11.60 -3.82 4.90
C LEU A 210 12.99 -3.19 5.13
N ASN A 211 13.64 -3.48 6.26
CA ASN A 211 14.91 -2.86 6.63
C ASN A 211 16.17 -3.58 6.11
N SER A 212 16.14 -4.89 5.83
CA SER A 212 17.35 -5.64 5.42
C SER A 212 17.08 -6.80 4.47
N GLN A 213 17.88 -6.89 3.40
CA GLN A 213 17.76 -7.95 2.39
C GLN A 213 18.17 -9.33 2.92
N ASP A 214 19.13 -9.38 3.85
CA ASP A 214 19.56 -10.63 4.49
C ASP A 214 18.49 -11.13 5.48
N LEU A 215 17.77 -10.22 6.13
CA LEU A 215 16.62 -10.57 6.96
C LEU A 215 15.43 -11.03 6.10
N TYR A 216 15.17 -10.39 4.96
CA TYR A 216 14.19 -10.90 3.98
C TYR A 216 14.45 -12.36 3.62
N GLN A 217 15.70 -12.73 3.28
CA GLN A 217 16.03 -14.12 2.93
C GLN A 217 15.77 -15.08 4.10
N LYS A 218 16.12 -14.70 5.33
CA LYS A 218 15.88 -15.51 6.54
C LYS A 218 14.38 -15.66 6.83
N VAL A 219 13.60 -14.57 6.76
CA VAL A 219 12.15 -14.59 7.02
C VAL A 219 11.41 -15.42 5.95
N ALA A 220 11.79 -15.29 4.68
CA ALA A 220 11.20 -16.05 3.57
C ALA A 220 11.49 -17.58 3.62
N GLN A 221 12.50 -18.01 4.40
CA GLN A 221 12.75 -19.43 4.66
C GLN A 221 11.88 -19.98 5.80
N GLU A 222 11.47 -19.15 6.76
CA GLU A 222 10.72 -19.57 7.96
C GLU A 222 9.19 -19.39 7.83
N ILE A 223 8.73 -18.57 6.88
CA ILE A 223 7.32 -18.26 6.65
C ILE A 223 6.94 -18.47 5.19
N THR A 224 5.92 -19.27 4.97
CA THR A 224 5.27 -19.45 3.67
C THR A 224 3.95 -18.68 3.60
N ILE A 225 3.57 -18.24 2.40
CA ILE A 225 2.25 -17.64 2.12
C ILE A 225 1.10 -18.52 2.63
N GLY A 226 1.26 -19.85 2.56
CA GLY A 226 0.27 -20.82 3.06
C GLY A 226 0.01 -20.73 4.57
N GLN A 227 1.01 -20.34 5.36
CA GLN A 227 0.87 -20.13 6.81
C GLN A 227 0.26 -18.76 7.16
N LEU A 228 0.30 -17.80 6.24
CA LEU A 228 -0.31 -16.47 6.42
C LEU A 228 -1.82 -16.45 6.09
N ILE A 229 -2.26 -17.34 5.19
CA ILE A 229 -3.67 -17.41 4.76
C ILE A 229 -4.70 -17.58 5.90
N PRO A 230 -4.50 -18.45 6.91
CA PRO A 230 -5.43 -18.57 8.04
C PRO A 230 -5.67 -17.26 8.79
N HIS A 231 -4.67 -16.38 8.86
CA HIS A 231 -4.79 -15.08 9.52
C HIS A 231 -5.66 -14.10 8.72
N LEU A 232 -5.70 -14.24 7.40
CA LEU A 232 -6.62 -13.49 6.52
C LEU A 232 -8.06 -13.98 6.59
N GLN A 233 -8.25 -15.27 6.89
CA GLN A 233 -9.56 -15.90 7.09
C GLN A 233 -10.17 -15.60 8.47
N GLY A 234 -9.41 -14.96 9.37
CA GLY A 234 -9.90 -14.44 10.64
C GLY A 234 -10.87 -13.26 10.47
N THR A 235 -11.55 -12.89 11.56
CA THR A 235 -12.51 -11.77 11.58
C THR A 235 -11.92 -10.46 12.14
N ASP A 236 -10.63 -10.46 12.51
CA ASP A 236 -9.90 -9.35 13.08
C ASP A 236 -9.21 -8.54 11.96
N GLN A 237 -9.65 -7.29 11.78
CA GLN A 237 -9.17 -6.44 10.69
C GLN A 237 -7.71 -5.99 10.90
N ASP A 238 -7.24 -5.88 12.14
CA ASP A 238 -5.85 -5.49 12.39
C ASP A 238 -4.93 -6.65 12.03
N ILE A 239 -5.25 -7.88 12.45
CA ILE A 239 -4.50 -9.09 12.05
C ILE A 239 -4.49 -9.26 10.54
N GLN A 240 -5.64 -9.07 9.87
CA GLN A 240 -5.69 -9.08 8.41
C GLN A 240 -4.77 -8.00 7.81
N THR A 241 -4.76 -6.78 8.36
CA THR A 241 -3.97 -5.65 7.87
C THR A 241 -2.47 -5.94 7.97
N TYR A 242 -1.97 -6.35 9.14
CA TYR A 242 -0.56 -6.71 9.33
C TYR A 242 -0.17 -7.94 8.50
N THR A 243 -1.09 -8.88 8.26
CA THR A 243 -0.81 -10.05 7.41
C THR A 243 -0.63 -9.63 5.94
N ILE A 244 -1.46 -8.74 5.41
CA ILE A 244 -1.28 -8.19 4.06
C ILE A 244 -0.01 -7.31 4.01
N ALA A 245 0.31 -6.56 5.06
CA ALA A 245 1.53 -5.76 5.12
C ALA A 245 2.81 -6.63 5.06
N VAL A 246 2.84 -7.77 5.77
CA VAL A 246 3.93 -8.77 5.64
C VAL A 246 4.01 -9.34 4.22
N ILE A 247 2.89 -9.66 3.58
CA ILE A 247 2.86 -10.14 2.18
C ILE A 247 3.41 -9.06 1.24
N ASN A 248 2.99 -7.80 1.41
CA ASN A 248 3.46 -6.66 0.64
C ASN A 248 4.97 -6.44 0.82
N ALA A 249 5.48 -6.51 2.05
CA ALA A 249 6.90 -6.37 2.36
C ALA A 249 7.75 -7.48 1.71
N LEU A 250 7.30 -8.74 1.83
CA LEU A 250 7.95 -9.90 1.20
C LEU A 250 7.98 -9.76 -0.33
N PHE A 251 6.91 -9.22 -0.92
CA PHE A 251 6.78 -9.08 -2.37
C PHE A 251 7.58 -7.89 -2.91
N LEU A 252 7.62 -6.77 -2.18
CA LEU A 252 8.39 -5.57 -2.51
C LEU A 252 9.91 -5.82 -2.47
N LYS A 253 10.40 -6.62 -1.50
CA LYS A 253 11.83 -6.95 -1.33
C LYS A 253 12.27 -8.21 -2.07
N ALA A 254 11.34 -8.91 -2.73
CA ALA A 254 11.68 -10.08 -3.54
C ALA A 254 12.53 -9.70 -4.77
N PRO A 255 13.64 -10.44 -5.04
CA PRO A 255 14.30 -10.46 -6.34
C PRO A 255 13.32 -10.80 -7.48
N GLU A 256 13.59 -10.33 -8.70
CA GLU A 256 12.66 -10.44 -9.84
C GLU A 256 12.29 -11.88 -10.20
N ASP A 257 13.25 -12.80 -10.19
CA ASP A 257 13.04 -14.24 -10.37
C ASP A 257 12.04 -14.79 -9.34
N LYS A 258 12.16 -14.36 -8.08
CA LYS A 258 11.28 -14.78 -6.98
C LYS A 258 9.93 -14.07 -6.98
N ARG A 259 9.79 -12.87 -7.57
CA ARG A 259 8.50 -12.17 -7.68
C ARG A 259 7.50 -12.97 -8.51
N GLN A 260 7.94 -13.55 -9.62
CA GLN A 260 7.07 -14.37 -10.48
C GLN A 260 6.70 -15.72 -9.82
N GLU A 261 7.64 -16.37 -9.14
CA GLU A 261 7.34 -17.56 -8.33
C GLU A 261 6.34 -17.25 -7.21
N MET A 262 6.56 -16.14 -6.49
CA MET A 262 5.67 -15.67 -5.43
C MET A 262 4.26 -15.41 -5.97
N ALA A 263 4.14 -14.71 -7.11
CA ALA A 263 2.85 -14.47 -7.77
C ALA A 263 2.14 -15.76 -8.16
N HIS A 264 2.86 -16.77 -8.65
CA HIS A 264 2.31 -18.09 -8.94
C HIS A 264 1.77 -18.76 -7.68
N ILE A 265 2.50 -18.70 -6.56
CA ILE A 265 2.05 -19.24 -5.25
C ILE A 265 0.80 -18.48 -4.76
N LEU A 266 0.76 -17.14 -4.87
CA LEU A 266 -0.40 -16.34 -4.48
C LEU A 266 -1.67 -16.75 -5.25
N ALA A 267 -1.54 -16.99 -6.56
CA ALA A 267 -2.63 -17.47 -7.41
C ALA A 267 -3.03 -18.91 -7.06
N GLN A 268 -2.06 -19.84 -6.97
CA GLN A 268 -2.29 -21.25 -6.64
C GLN A 268 -3.00 -21.44 -5.28
N LYS A 269 -2.68 -20.58 -4.31
CA LYS A 269 -3.31 -20.58 -2.97
C LYS A 269 -4.60 -19.75 -2.90
N GLN A 270 -5.09 -19.22 -4.02
CA GLN A 270 -6.31 -18.42 -4.12
C GLN A 270 -6.35 -17.20 -3.18
N LEU A 271 -5.19 -16.57 -2.90
CA LEU A 271 -5.09 -15.42 -1.97
C LEU A 271 -6.11 -14.33 -2.32
N ARG A 272 -6.24 -14.05 -3.60
CA ARG A 272 -7.18 -13.10 -4.19
C ARG A 272 -8.63 -13.36 -3.75
N SER A 273 -9.09 -14.61 -3.83
CA SER A 273 -10.44 -15.04 -3.43
C SER A 273 -10.65 -14.89 -1.91
N ILE A 274 -9.62 -15.21 -1.13
CA ILE A 274 -9.60 -15.05 0.33
C ILE A 274 -9.71 -13.56 0.72
N ILE A 275 -8.97 -12.67 0.07
CA ILE A 275 -9.07 -11.21 0.27
C ILE A 275 -10.45 -10.70 -0.18
N LEU A 276 -10.95 -11.15 -1.34
CA LEU A 276 -12.27 -10.75 -1.84
C LEU A 276 -13.39 -11.11 -0.84
N SER A 277 -13.34 -12.31 -0.26
CA SER A 277 -14.37 -12.81 0.65
C SER A 277 -14.26 -12.25 2.08
N ASN A 278 -13.06 -12.25 2.67
CA ASN A 278 -12.87 -11.97 4.09
C ASN A 278 -12.51 -10.49 4.39
N VAL A 279 -12.08 -9.73 3.38
CA VAL A 279 -11.74 -8.30 3.51
C VAL A 279 -12.70 -7.43 2.68
N ILE A 280 -12.74 -7.61 1.35
CA ILE A 280 -13.47 -6.68 0.46
C ILE A 280 -14.99 -6.81 0.57
N ARG A 281 -15.50 -8.05 0.70
CA ARG A 281 -16.92 -8.36 0.91
C ARG A 281 -17.27 -8.60 2.38
N SER A 282 -16.38 -8.24 3.29
CA SER A 282 -16.62 -8.31 4.74
C SER A 282 -17.78 -7.37 5.12
N PRO A 283 -18.61 -7.71 6.13
CA PRO A 283 -19.62 -6.79 6.65
C PRO A 283 -19.00 -5.61 7.42
N LYS A 284 -17.72 -5.71 7.83
CA LYS A 284 -16.99 -4.61 8.47
C LYS A 284 -16.46 -3.66 7.38
N PRO A 285 -16.62 -2.32 7.52
CA PRO A 285 -16.03 -1.38 6.58
C PRO A 285 -14.50 -1.46 6.62
N ILE A 286 -13.88 -1.25 5.46
CA ILE A 286 -12.42 -1.21 5.30
C ILE A 286 -11.91 0.09 5.92
N ASN A 287 -10.97 -0.01 6.88
CA ASN A 287 -10.29 1.16 7.45
C ASN A 287 -9.19 1.69 6.50
N ASP A 288 -8.74 2.93 6.71
CA ASP A 288 -7.76 3.58 5.83
C ASP A 288 -6.45 2.78 5.70
N GLU A 289 -6.00 2.11 6.76
CA GLU A 289 -4.75 1.36 6.74
C GLU A 289 -4.88 0.07 5.93
N MET A 290 -5.98 -0.67 6.10
CA MET A 290 -6.31 -1.81 5.23
C MET A 290 -6.48 -1.37 3.77
N ALA A 291 -7.14 -0.24 3.51
CA ALA A 291 -7.28 0.30 2.16
C ALA A 291 -5.92 0.64 1.52
N HIS A 292 -4.98 1.16 2.31
CA HIS A 292 -3.59 1.36 1.88
C HIS A 292 -2.90 0.04 1.54
N GLN A 293 -2.99 -0.99 2.41
CA GLN A 293 -2.38 -2.29 2.15
C GLN A 293 -2.95 -2.99 0.90
N LEU A 294 -4.25 -2.83 0.63
CA LEU A 294 -4.90 -3.32 -0.60
C LEU A 294 -4.45 -2.54 -1.85
N TYR A 295 -4.25 -1.23 -1.75
CA TYR A 295 -3.64 -0.42 -2.81
C TYR A 295 -2.19 -0.86 -3.10
N VAL A 296 -1.36 -1.02 -2.08
CA VAL A 296 0.04 -1.48 -2.22
C VAL A 296 0.07 -2.84 -2.90
N LEU A 297 -0.75 -3.80 -2.43
CA LEU A 297 -0.86 -5.13 -3.04
C LEU A 297 -1.27 -5.07 -4.51
N GLN A 298 -2.22 -4.19 -4.85
CA GLN A 298 -2.70 -4.00 -6.22
C GLN A 298 -1.60 -3.44 -7.14
N VAL A 299 -0.84 -2.44 -6.68
CA VAL A 299 0.32 -1.89 -7.42
C VAL A 299 1.39 -2.97 -7.64
N LEU A 300 1.78 -3.70 -6.59
CA LEU A 300 2.76 -4.79 -6.70
C LEU A 300 2.29 -5.89 -7.67
N THR A 301 0.99 -6.22 -7.66
CA THR A 301 0.40 -7.18 -8.60
C THR A 301 0.40 -6.67 -10.04
N PHE A 302 0.18 -5.37 -10.27
CA PHE A 302 0.28 -4.78 -11.61
C PHE A 302 1.72 -4.71 -12.11
N ASN A 303 2.70 -4.46 -11.24
CA ASN A 303 4.11 -4.38 -11.63
C ASN A 303 4.70 -5.73 -12.07
N LEU A 304 4.04 -6.86 -11.79
CA LEU A 304 4.35 -8.15 -12.43
C LEU A 304 4.24 -8.12 -13.97
N LEU A 305 3.44 -7.20 -14.51
CA LEU A 305 3.24 -7.02 -15.95
C LEU A 305 4.35 -6.18 -16.59
N GLU A 306 5.16 -5.48 -15.80
CA GLU A 306 6.20 -4.56 -16.28
C GLU A 306 7.27 -5.26 -17.12
N ASP A 307 7.73 -6.44 -16.68
CA ASP A 307 8.68 -7.27 -17.43
C ASP A 307 8.18 -7.56 -18.86
N ARG A 308 6.92 -8.02 -18.99
CA ARG A 308 6.29 -8.30 -20.29
C ARG A 308 5.98 -7.01 -21.08
N MET A 309 5.71 -5.91 -20.39
CA MET A 309 5.49 -4.58 -20.99
C MET A 309 6.76 -4.01 -21.62
N MET A 310 7.92 -4.30 -21.02
CA MET A 310 9.24 -3.79 -21.42
C MET A 310 10.05 -4.81 -22.24
N THR A 311 9.62 -6.07 -22.29
CA THR A 311 10.17 -7.09 -23.19
C THR A 311 9.75 -6.79 -24.63
N LYS A 312 10.74 -6.56 -25.50
CA LYS A 312 10.55 -6.49 -26.95
C LYS A 312 10.40 -7.89 -27.53
N MET A 313 9.55 -8.04 -28.54
CA MET A 313 9.53 -9.24 -29.37
C MET A 313 10.83 -9.37 -30.17
N ASP A 314 11.38 -10.58 -30.30
CA ASP A 314 12.41 -10.89 -31.29
C ASP A 314 11.74 -11.29 -32.63
N PRO A 315 11.89 -10.51 -33.72
CA PRO A 315 11.29 -10.83 -35.00
C PRO A 315 11.89 -12.05 -35.71
N GLN A 316 12.99 -12.62 -35.20
CA GLN A 316 13.63 -13.85 -35.70
C GLN A 316 13.27 -15.09 -34.88
N ASP A 317 12.78 -14.95 -33.64
CA ASP A 317 12.37 -16.07 -32.79
C ASP A 317 11.10 -16.73 -33.35
N GLN A 318 11.23 -17.96 -33.83
CA GLN A 318 10.12 -18.71 -34.40
C GLN A 318 8.99 -18.96 -33.39
N ALA A 319 9.30 -19.23 -32.12
CA ALA A 319 8.29 -19.53 -31.11
C ALA A 319 7.42 -18.31 -30.79
N GLN A 320 8.01 -17.11 -30.80
CA GLN A 320 7.24 -15.86 -30.66
C GLN A 320 6.38 -15.60 -31.90
N ARG A 321 6.91 -15.86 -33.11
CA ARG A 321 6.16 -15.71 -34.37
C ARG A 321 5.00 -16.70 -34.49
N ASP A 322 5.14 -17.90 -33.94
CA ASP A 322 4.07 -18.90 -33.88
C ASP A 322 2.86 -18.42 -33.07
N ILE A 323 3.04 -17.52 -32.09
CA ILE A 323 1.94 -16.88 -31.36
C ILE A 323 1.13 -15.95 -32.29
N ILE A 324 1.80 -15.16 -33.15
CA ILE A 324 1.11 -14.31 -34.15
C ILE A 324 0.45 -15.18 -35.23
N PHE A 325 1.08 -16.30 -35.60
CA PHE A 325 0.46 -17.27 -36.50
C PHE A 325 -0.81 -17.89 -35.89
N GLU A 326 -0.79 -18.23 -34.60
CA GLU A 326 -1.95 -18.73 -33.87
C GLU A 326 -3.11 -17.71 -33.82
N LEU A 327 -2.81 -16.43 -33.59
CA LEU A 327 -3.80 -15.34 -33.69
C LEU A 327 -4.48 -15.31 -35.06
N ARG A 328 -3.69 -15.41 -36.14
CA ARG A 328 -4.21 -15.49 -37.52
C ARG A 328 -5.06 -16.74 -37.71
N ARG A 329 -4.59 -17.90 -37.27
CA ARG A 329 -5.26 -19.20 -37.41
C ARG A 329 -6.65 -19.17 -36.75
N ILE A 330 -6.74 -18.68 -35.51
CA ILE A 330 -8.01 -18.55 -34.78
C ILE A 330 -8.99 -17.61 -35.49
N ALA A 331 -8.51 -16.56 -36.18
CA ALA A 331 -9.37 -15.59 -36.86
C ALA A 331 -9.88 -16.02 -38.25
N PHE A 332 -9.08 -16.74 -39.03
CA PHE A 332 -9.38 -17.00 -40.45
C PHE A 332 -9.41 -18.48 -40.87
N ASP A 333 -8.74 -19.38 -40.15
CA ASP A 333 -8.64 -20.79 -40.56
C ASP A 333 -9.75 -21.67 -39.95
N VAL A 334 -10.77 -21.07 -39.31
CA VAL A 334 -11.95 -21.78 -38.75
C VAL A 334 -12.85 -22.36 -39.85
N GLU A 335 -12.77 -21.83 -41.08
CA GLU A 335 -13.60 -22.23 -42.23
C GLU A 335 -12.81 -22.89 -43.38
N CYS A 336 -11.49 -23.12 -43.22
CA CYS A 336 -10.64 -23.62 -44.31
C CYS A 336 -10.54 -25.15 -44.38
N GLU A 337 -11.11 -25.74 -45.43
CA GLU A 337 -10.90 -27.14 -45.83
C GLU A 337 -9.40 -27.49 -45.97
N PRO A 338 -8.95 -28.73 -45.65
CA PRO A 338 -7.52 -29.05 -45.49
C PRO A 338 -6.67 -29.02 -46.77
N ASN A 339 -7.29 -28.89 -47.95
CA ASN A 339 -6.67 -29.17 -49.25
C ASN A 339 -5.85 -28.01 -49.87
N ASN A 340 -5.21 -27.18 -49.04
CA ASN A 340 -4.47 -26.01 -49.50
C ASN A 340 -3.01 -26.34 -49.90
N SER A 341 -2.84 -27.17 -50.92
CA SER A 341 -1.56 -27.59 -51.52
C SER A 341 -0.87 -26.49 -52.36
N GLY A 342 -0.94 -25.24 -51.90
CA GLY A 342 -0.36 -24.08 -52.57
C GLY A 342 1.17 -23.96 -52.45
N SER A 343 1.80 -23.44 -53.51
CA SER A 343 3.19 -22.97 -53.52
C SER A 343 3.50 -22.07 -52.32
N ILE A 344 4.74 -22.15 -51.82
CA ILE A 344 5.24 -21.38 -50.67
C ILE A 344 4.99 -19.87 -50.85
N GLU A 345 5.13 -19.35 -52.06
CA GLU A 345 4.90 -17.93 -52.37
C GLU A 345 3.43 -17.53 -52.26
N LYS A 346 2.51 -18.40 -52.71
CA LYS A 346 1.06 -18.17 -52.55
C LYS A 346 0.67 -18.14 -51.08
N ARG A 347 1.26 -19.02 -50.24
CA ARG A 347 1.06 -18.98 -48.78
C ARG A 347 1.61 -17.71 -48.13
N LYS A 348 2.84 -17.28 -48.48
CA LYS A 348 3.40 -16.00 -47.98
C LYS A 348 2.54 -14.78 -48.35
N SER A 349 2.05 -14.73 -49.59
CA SER A 349 1.15 -13.66 -50.04
C SER A 349 -0.19 -13.68 -49.30
N MET A 350 -0.73 -14.86 -49.01
CA MET A 350 -1.95 -15.02 -48.21
C MET A 350 -1.74 -14.50 -46.78
N TYR A 351 -0.66 -14.93 -46.10
CA TYR A 351 -0.36 -14.48 -44.73
C TYR A 351 -0.18 -12.97 -44.64
N THR A 352 0.51 -12.35 -45.61
CA THR A 352 0.68 -10.88 -45.66
C THR A 352 -0.68 -10.15 -45.78
N ARG A 353 -1.60 -10.68 -46.58
CA ARG A 353 -2.97 -10.14 -46.70
C ARG A 353 -3.76 -10.33 -45.41
N ASP A 354 -3.60 -11.47 -44.75
CA ASP A 354 -4.31 -11.79 -43.51
C ASP A 354 -3.80 -10.93 -42.33
N TYR A 355 -2.49 -10.65 -42.25
CA TYR A 355 -1.93 -9.69 -41.29
C TYR A 355 -2.35 -8.25 -41.58
N LYS A 356 -2.53 -7.87 -42.85
CA LYS A 356 -3.20 -6.60 -43.20
C LYS A 356 -4.65 -6.57 -42.71
N LYS A 357 -5.41 -7.65 -42.92
CA LYS A 357 -6.79 -7.81 -42.44
C LYS A 357 -6.93 -7.79 -40.92
N LEU A 358 -5.92 -8.27 -40.19
CA LEU A 358 -5.80 -8.14 -38.73
C LEU A 358 -5.44 -6.72 -38.27
N GLY A 359 -5.13 -5.79 -39.18
CA GLY A 359 -4.82 -4.40 -38.81
C GLY A 359 -3.47 -4.22 -38.11
N PHE A 360 -2.48 -5.07 -38.38
CA PHE A 360 -1.08 -4.77 -38.04
C PHE A 360 -0.55 -3.62 -38.90
N ILE A 361 0.42 -2.86 -38.38
CA ILE A 361 1.11 -1.80 -39.12
C ILE A 361 2.06 -2.44 -40.14
N ASN A 362 2.93 -3.35 -39.70
CA ASN A 362 3.80 -4.10 -40.60
C ASN A 362 3.14 -5.40 -41.09
N HIS A 363 2.42 -5.33 -42.21
CA HIS A 363 1.73 -6.50 -42.77
C HIS A 363 2.69 -7.63 -43.24
N VAL A 364 3.96 -7.31 -43.52
CA VAL A 364 4.95 -8.29 -44.02
C VAL A 364 5.61 -9.04 -42.87
N ASN A 365 5.90 -8.35 -41.77
CA ASN A 365 6.42 -8.94 -40.55
C ASN A 365 5.78 -8.28 -39.31
N PRO A 366 4.58 -8.71 -38.87
CA PRO A 366 3.86 -8.10 -37.76
C PRO A 366 4.61 -8.17 -36.42
N ALA A 367 5.61 -9.05 -36.31
CA ALA A 367 6.52 -9.09 -35.17
C ALA A 367 7.25 -7.76 -34.91
N MET A 368 7.47 -6.95 -35.96
CA MET A 368 8.08 -5.62 -35.81
C MET A 368 7.24 -4.66 -34.96
N ASP A 369 5.91 -4.81 -34.96
CA ASP A 369 5.02 -3.91 -34.22
C ASP A 369 5.21 -4.08 -32.70
N PHE A 370 5.55 -5.30 -32.24
CA PHE A 370 5.83 -5.64 -30.84
C PHE A 370 7.28 -5.37 -30.40
N THR A 371 8.09 -4.73 -31.25
CA THR A 371 9.43 -4.22 -30.85
C THR A 371 9.35 -2.86 -30.14
N GLN A 372 8.18 -2.21 -30.17
CA GLN A 372 7.91 -0.95 -29.47
C GLN A 372 7.54 -1.21 -28.01
N ILE A 373 8.19 -0.49 -27.10
CA ILE A 373 7.95 -0.57 -25.65
C ILE A 373 7.69 0.82 -25.07
N PRO A 374 6.69 0.99 -24.19
CA PRO A 374 5.58 0.05 -23.94
C PRO A 374 4.71 -0.13 -25.21
N PRO A 375 3.99 -1.25 -25.38
CA PRO A 375 3.75 -2.33 -24.41
C PRO A 375 4.48 -3.66 -24.72
N GLY A 376 5.31 -3.73 -25.76
CA GLY A 376 6.09 -4.93 -26.08
C GLY A 376 5.25 -6.22 -26.18
N MET A 377 5.77 -7.30 -25.57
CA MET A 377 5.14 -8.61 -25.56
C MET A 377 3.81 -8.68 -24.80
N LEU A 378 3.55 -7.79 -23.84
CA LEU A 378 2.29 -7.77 -23.08
C LEU A 378 1.06 -7.57 -23.98
N ALA A 379 1.19 -6.80 -25.07
CA ALA A 379 0.10 -6.67 -26.04
C ALA A 379 -0.17 -7.99 -26.80
N LEU A 380 0.87 -8.76 -27.12
CA LEU A 380 0.73 -10.06 -27.77
C LEU A 380 0.07 -11.07 -26.82
N ASP A 381 0.46 -11.07 -25.54
CA ASP A 381 -0.14 -11.90 -24.49
C ASP A 381 -1.64 -11.57 -24.31
N ASN A 382 -2.01 -10.28 -24.26
CA ASN A 382 -3.39 -9.80 -24.20
C ASN A 382 -4.22 -10.23 -25.42
N MET A 383 -3.67 -10.08 -26.63
CA MET A 383 -4.35 -10.51 -27.86
C MET A 383 -4.58 -12.02 -27.88
N LEU A 384 -3.58 -12.81 -27.48
CA LEU A 384 -3.69 -14.27 -27.41
C LEU A 384 -4.69 -14.72 -26.35
N TYR A 385 -4.71 -14.05 -25.19
CA TYR A 385 -5.70 -14.29 -24.15
C TYR A 385 -7.12 -14.05 -24.67
N PHE A 386 -7.36 -12.91 -25.32
CA PHE A 386 -8.67 -12.58 -25.90
C PHE A 386 -9.10 -13.59 -26.98
N ALA A 387 -8.18 -13.98 -27.88
CA ALA A 387 -8.44 -14.97 -28.93
C ALA A 387 -8.77 -16.38 -28.38
N ARG A 388 -8.18 -16.78 -27.25
CA ARG A 388 -8.40 -18.11 -26.64
C ARG A 388 -9.58 -18.18 -25.67
N HIS A 389 -9.83 -17.14 -24.88
CA HIS A 389 -10.86 -17.17 -23.83
C HIS A 389 -12.20 -16.54 -24.28
N HIS A 390 -12.16 -15.63 -25.25
CA HIS A 390 -13.34 -14.93 -25.80
C HIS A 390 -13.39 -15.07 -27.33
N GLN A 391 -13.14 -16.28 -27.82
CA GLN A 391 -12.93 -16.58 -29.25
C GLN A 391 -14.02 -15.99 -30.16
N ASP A 392 -15.30 -16.15 -29.83
CA ASP A 392 -16.41 -15.61 -30.64
C ASP A 392 -16.36 -14.07 -30.73
N ALA A 393 -16.00 -13.40 -29.64
CA ALA A 393 -15.88 -11.94 -29.62
C ALA A 393 -14.64 -11.47 -30.41
N TYR A 394 -13.54 -12.22 -30.34
CA TYR A 394 -12.33 -11.98 -31.13
C TYR A 394 -12.57 -12.15 -32.63
N ILE A 395 -13.08 -13.31 -33.05
CA ILE A 395 -13.41 -13.61 -34.45
C ILE A 395 -14.36 -12.55 -35.00
N ARG A 396 -15.44 -12.24 -34.27
CA ARG A 396 -16.38 -11.19 -34.67
C ARG A 396 -15.68 -9.84 -34.89
N ILE A 397 -14.84 -9.37 -33.97
CA ILE A 397 -14.13 -8.08 -34.14
C ILE A 397 -13.22 -8.11 -35.37
N VAL A 398 -12.50 -9.20 -35.63
CA VAL A 398 -11.61 -9.30 -36.79
C VAL A 398 -12.39 -9.41 -38.10
N LEU A 399 -13.42 -10.25 -38.19
CA LEU A 399 -14.20 -10.43 -39.42
C LEU A 399 -15.07 -9.20 -39.76
N GLU A 400 -15.66 -8.53 -38.76
CA GLU A 400 -16.43 -7.29 -38.93
C GLU A 400 -15.60 -6.14 -39.51
N ASN A 401 -14.29 -6.10 -39.25
CA ASN A 401 -13.41 -5.04 -39.74
C ASN A 401 -12.64 -5.46 -41.01
N SER A 402 -12.25 -6.73 -41.14
CA SER A 402 -11.50 -7.24 -42.31
C SER A 402 -12.33 -7.53 -43.56
N SER A 403 -13.66 -7.47 -43.45
CA SER A 403 -14.61 -7.62 -44.56
C SER A 403 -15.14 -6.28 -45.08
N ARG A 404 -14.70 -5.15 -44.50
CA ARG A 404 -15.08 -3.81 -44.95
C ARG A 404 -14.09 -3.32 -45.99
N GLU A 405 -14.63 -2.82 -47.11
CA GLU A 405 -13.87 -2.16 -48.18
C GLU A 405 -13.95 -0.62 -48.06
N ASP A 406 -14.65 -0.10 -47.04
CA ASP A 406 -14.68 1.32 -46.70
C ASP A 406 -13.51 1.73 -45.78
N LYS A 407 -13.26 3.03 -45.64
CA LYS A 407 -12.17 3.61 -44.81
C LYS A 407 -12.45 3.57 -43.30
N HIS A 408 -13.41 2.77 -42.86
CA HIS A 408 -13.94 2.76 -41.49
C HIS A 408 -13.60 1.46 -40.74
N GLU A 409 -12.65 0.68 -41.25
CA GLU A 409 -12.09 -0.49 -40.60
C GLU A 409 -11.30 -0.11 -39.34
N CYS A 410 -11.60 -0.75 -38.22
CA CYS A 410 -10.80 -0.61 -37.00
C CYS A 410 -9.60 -1.58 -37.07
N PRO A 411 -8.35 -1.11 -37.07
CA PRO A 411 -7.18 -1.97 -37.22
C PRO A 411 -6.87 -2.71 -35.91
N PHE A 412 -7.35 -3.95 -35.77
CA PHE A 412 -7.28 -4.70 -34.50
C PHE A 412 -5.87 -4.76 -33.89
N GLY A 413 -4.84 -5.13 -34.66
CA GLY A 413 -3.45 -5.20 -34.18
C GLY A 413 -2.95 -3.86 -33.61
N ARG A 414 -3.01 -2.79 -34.40
CA ARG A 414 -2.64 -1.43 -33.97
C ARG A 414 -3.45 -0.97 -32.75
N SER A 415 -4.77 -1.22 -32.75
CA SER A 415 -5.67 -0.87 -31.65
C SER A 415 -5.34 -1.63 -30.36
N SER A 416 -5.00 -2.92 -30.43
CA SER A 416 -4.64 -3.73 -29.27
C SER A 416 -3.30 -3.32 -28.63
N ILE A 417 -2.32 -2.93 -29.44
CA ILE A 417 -1.02 -2.42 -28.97
C ILE A 417 -1.22 -1.08 -28.25
N GLU A 418 -1.83 -0.09 -28.91
CA GLU A 418 -2.03 1.24 -28.28
C GLU A 418 -2.99 1.16 -27.07
N LEU A 419 -4.00 0.26 -27.10
CA LEU A 419 -4.87 0.04 -25.95
C LEU A 419 -4.09 -0.56 -24.77
N THR A 420 -3.27 -1.59 -24.98
CA THR A 420 -2.49 -2.20 -23.88
C THR A 420 -1.61 -1.15 -23.20
N LYS A 421 -0.89 -0.34 -23.98
CA LYS A 421 -0.11 0.79 -23.48
C LYS A 421 -0.96 1.78 -22.68
N MET A 422 -2.13 2.19 -23.21
CA MET A 422 -3.06 3.07 -22.49
C MET A 422 -3.53 2.46 -21.16
N LEU A 423 -3.83 1.16 -21.10
CA LEU A 423 -4.24 0.51 -19.85
C LEU A 423 -3.09 0.49 -18.83
N CYS A 424 -1.85 0.23 -19.28
CA CYS A 424 -0.66 0.31 -18.43
C CYS A 424 -0.46 1.73 -17.86
N GLU A 425 -0.66 2.78 -18.67
CA GLU A 425 -0.58 4.18 -18.22
C GLU A 425 -1.71 4.58 -17.25
N ILE A 426 -2.94 4.09 -17.47
CA ILE A 426 -4.07 4.34 -16.56
C ILE A 426 -3.86 3.64 -15.21
N LEU A 427 -3.35 2.41 -15.23
CA LEU A 427 -3.11 1.59 -14.04
C LEU A 427 -1.73 1.80 -13.41
N LYS A 428 -0.88 2.66 -14.00
CA LYS A 428 0.45 3.03 -13.52
C LYS A 428 1.39 1.82 -13.33
N VAL A 429 1.36 0.89 -14.29
CA VAL A 429 2.25 -0.29 -14.31
C VAL A 429 3.71 0.16 -14.31
N GLY A 430 4.48 -0.30 -13.33
CA GLY A 430 5.89 0.06 -13.11
C GLY A 430 6.11 1.21 -12.12
N GLU A 431 5.06 1.89 -11.64
CA GLU A 431 5.22 2.87 -10.54
C GLU A 431 5.35 2.15 -9.18
N LEU A 432 6.22 2.65 -8.31
CA LEU A 432 6.28 2.19 -6.92
C LEU A 432 5.06 2.70 -6.12
N PRO A 433 4.57 1.92 -5.13
CA PRO A 433 3.41 2.30 -4.34
C PRO A 433 3.68 3.55 -3.48
N SER A 434 2.72 4.48 -3.47
CA SER A 434 2.77 5.71 -2.67
C SER A 434 2.33 5.49 -1.22
N GLU A 435 3.13 5.96 -0.25
CA GLU A 435 2.90 5.83 1.22
C GLU A 435 1.53 6.34 1.72
N ASN A 436 0.88 7.23 0.96
CA ASN A 436 -0.35 7.93 1.35
C ASN A 436 -1.53 7.72 0.39
N CYS A 437 -1.42 6.78 -0.55
CA CYS A 437 -2.54 6.40 -1.38
C CYS A 437 -3.34 5.26 -0.74
N HIS A 438 -4.67 5.40 -0.78
CA HIS A 438 -5.65 4.45 -0.24
C HIS A 438 -6.64 4.00 -1.33
N ASP A 439 -6.41 4.41 -2.59
CA ASP A 439 -7.33 4.18 -3.69
C ASP A 439 -6.98 2.89 -4.44
N PHE A 440 -7.83 1.87 -4.31
CA PHE A 440 -7.73 0.63 -5.06
C PHE A 440 -9.04 0.34 -5.80
N HIS A 441 -8.94 -0.45 -6.87
CA HIS A 441 -10.04 -0.84 -7.73
C HIS A 441 -10.50 -2.28 -7.39
N PRO A 442 -11.68 -2.48 -6.73
CA PRO A 442 -12.07 -3.79 -6.21
C PRO A 442 -12.34 -4.85 -7.30
N MET A 443 -12.70 -4.44 -8.53
CA MET A 443 -12.90 -5.38 -9.64
C MET A 443 -11.65 -6.21 -9.97
N PHE A 444 -10.44 -5.69 -9.74
CA PHE A 444 -9.19 -6.46 -9.89
C PHE A 444 -8.91 -7.39 -8.70
N PHE A 445 -9.95 -7.79 -7.94
CA PHE A 445 -9.93 -8.91 -7.00
C PHE A 445 -10.91 -10.06 -7.35
N THR A 446 -11.55 -10.11 -8.54
CA THR A 446 -12.60 -11.13 -8.85
C THR A 446 -12.22 -12.60 -9.18
N HIS A 447 -11.44 -13.04 -10.19
CA HIS A 447 -10.88 -12.34 -11.36
C HIS A 447 -9.40 -12.66 -11.69
N ASP A 448 -8.84 -13.84 -11.43
CA ASP A 448 -7.37 -14.11 -11.45
C ASP A 448 -6.56 -13.47 -12.60
N ARG A 449 -7.07 -13.52 -13.84
CA ARG A 449 -6.52 -12.79 -15.01
C ARG A 449 -7.29 -11.48 -15.28
N SER A 450 -7.39 -10.62 -14.28
CA SER A 450 -8.28 -9.44 -14.35
C SER A 450 -7.76 -8.32 -15.22
N PHE A 451 -6.46 -8.24 -15.47
CA PHE A 451 -5.91 -7.26 -16.42
C PHE A 451 -6.29 -7.64 -17.86
N GLU A 452 -6.23 -8.93 -18.17
CA GLU A 452 -6.58 -9.46 -19.49
C GLU A 452 -8.09 -9.39 -19.72
N GLU A 453 -8.93 -9.76 -18.73
CA GLU A 453 -10.37 -9.55 -18.81
C GLU A 453 -10.74 -8.05 -18.97
N PHE A 454 -10.01 -7.16 -18.29
CA PHE A 454 -10.18 -5.72 -18.45
C PHE A 454 -9.79 -5.26 -19.87
N PHE A 455 -8.71 -5.79 -20.46
CA PHE A 455 -8.37 -5.60 -21.86
C PHE A 455 -9.48 -6.12 -22.80
N CYS A 456 -10.01 -7.32 -22.57
CA CYS A 456 -11.10 -7.91 -23.35
C CYS A 456 -12.38 -7.04 -23.35
N ILE A 457 -12.69 -6.39 -22.23
CA ILE A 457 -13.79 -5.41 -22.12
C ILE A 457 -13.43 -4.12 -22.88
N CYS A 458 -12.21 -3.61 -22.72
CA CYS A 458 -11.80 -2.34 -23.33
C CYS A 458 -11.61 -2.43 -24.86
N ILE A 459 -11.19 -3.56 -25.43
CA ILE A 459 -11.08 -3.72 -26.89
C ILE A 459 -12.46 -3.80 -27.56
N GLN A 460 -13.45 -4.39 -26.87
CA GLN A 460 -14.86 -4.36 -27.28
C GLN A 460 -15.44 -2.94 -27.20
N LEU A 461 -15.14 -2.18 -26.15
CA LEU A 461 -15.48 -0.75 -26.05
C LEU A 461 -14.85 0.05 -27.19
N LEU A 462 -13.57 -0.14 -27.48
CA LEU A 462 -12.85 0.55 -28.55
C LEU A 462 -13.53 0.32 -29.90
N ASN A 463 -13.84 -0.93 -30.26
CA ASN A 463 -14.55 -1.26 -31.50
C ASN A 463 -15.98 -0.65 -31.54
N LYS A 464 -16.67 -0.56 -30.40
CA LYS A 464 -17.97 0.14 -30.29
C LYS A 464 -17.80 1.64 -30.54
N THR A 465 -16.93 2.31 -29.79
CA THR A 465 -16.70 3.76 -29.88
C THR A 465 -16.21 4.17 -31.27
N TRP A 466 -15.33 3.37 -31.90
CA TRP A 466 -14.91 3.56 -33.30
C TRP A 466 -16.09 3.63 -34.27
N LYS A 467 -17.04 2.70 -34.16
CA LYS A 467 -18.26 2.66 -34.98
C LYS A 467 -19.21 3.81 -34.66
N GLU A 468 -19.39 4.15 -33.38
CA GLU A 468 -20.23 5.28 -32.96
C GLU A 468 -19.69 6.63 -33.48
N MET A 469 -18.36 6.78 -33.55
CA MET A 469 -17.70 7.96 -34.11
C MET A 469 -17.68 7.96 -35.65
N ARG A 470 -18.03 6.86 -36.32
CA ARG A 470 -17.78 6.61 -37.76
C ARG A 470 -16.34 6.93 -38.15
N ALA A 471 -15.40 6.56 -37.27
CA ALA A 471 -14.00 6.94 -37.38
C ALA A 471 -13.32 6.37 -38.63
N THR A 472 -12.23 7.01 -39.04
CA THR A 472 -11.29 6.52 -40.04
C THR A 472 -9.90 6.33 -39.43
N SER A 473 -8.96 5.76 -40.19
CA SER A 473 -7.55 5.64 -39.76
C SER A 473 -6.89 6.98 -39.35
N GLU A 474 -7.39 8.13 -39.84
CA GLU A 474 -6.91 9.47 -39.46
C GLU A 474 -7.43 9.91 -38.08
N ASP A 475 -8.60 9.42 -37.66
CA ASP A 475 -9.22 9.72 -36.37
C ASP A 475 -8.73 8.85 -35.22
N PHE A 476 -7.86 7.86 -35.49
CA PHE A 476 -7.40 6.85 -34.54
C PHE A 476 -7.01 7.45 -33.18
N ASN A 477 -6.18 8.49 -33.15
CA ASN A 477 -5.74 9.13 -31.91
C ASN A 477 -6.91 9.79 -31.14
N LYS A 478 -7.92 10.33 -31.84
CA LYS A 478 -9.12 10.94 -31.23
C LYS A 478 -10.01 9.86 -30.62
N VAL A 479 -10.19 8.71 -31.31
CA VAL A 479 -10.93 7.56 -30.77
C VAL A 479 -10.26 7.06 -29.49
N MET A 480 -8.92 6.91 -29.51
CA MET A 480 -8.17 6.50 -28.32
C MET A 480 -8.33 7.48 -27.16
N GLN A 481 -8.34 8.79 -27.41
CA GLN A 481 -8.63 9.79 -26.36
C GLN A 481 -10.05 9.65 -25.77
N VAL A 482 -11.07 9.41 -26.60
CA VAL A 482 -12.45 9.15 -26.13
C VAL A 482 -12.50 7.86 -25.30
N VAL A 483 -11.88 6.78 -25.76
CA VAL A 483 -11.80 5.49 -25.03
C VAL A 483 -11.09 5.66 -23.69
N ARG A 484 -9.99 6.44 -23.64
CA ARG A 484 -9.30 6.76 -22.38
C ARG A 484 -10.24 7.46 -21.39
N GLU A 485 -11.01 8.44 -21.86
CA GLU A 485 -11.97 9.16 -21.03
C GLU A 485 -13.12 8.27 -20.54
N GLN A 486 -13.67 7.41 -21.42
CA GLN A 486 -14.70 6.42 -21.06
C GLN A 486 -14.20 5.50 -19.93
N ILE A 487 -12.98 4.97 -20.06
CA ILE A 487 -12.35 4.09 -19.06
C ILE A 487 -12.10 4.84 -17.75
N MET A 488 -11.45 6.02 -17.80
CA MET A 488 -11.17 6.83 -16.62
C MET A 488 -12.44 7.20 -15.85
N ARG A 489 -13.48 7.71 -16.53
CA ARG A 489 -14.76 8.07 -15.88
C ARG A 489 -15.47 6.85 -15.28
N ALA A 490 -15.35 5.67 -15.87
CA ALA A 490 -15.90 4.43 -15.31
C ALA A 490 -15.13 3.96 -14.05
N LEU A 491 -13.79 4.08 -14.06
CA LEU A 491 -12.93 3.74 -12.91
C LEU A 491 -13.15 4.67 -11.71
N THR A 492 -13.39 5.97 -11.93
CA THR A 492 -13.71 6.94 -10.85
C THR A 492 -14.88 6.49 -9.99
N GLN A 493 -15.84 5.76 -10.55
CA GLN A 493 -17.00 5.24 -9.80
C GLN A 493 -16.75 3.90 -9.08
N LYS A 494 -15.50 3.40 -9.05
CA LYS A 494 -15.03 2.17 -8.36
C LYS A 494 -15.97 0.97 -8.50
N PRO A 495 -16.10 0.37 -9.70
CA PRO A 495 -16.91 -0.83 -9.88
C PRO A 495 -16.34 -2.02 -9.06
N ASN A 496 -17.26 -2.79 -8.48
CA ASN A 496 -16.98 -3.95 -7.61
C ASN A 496 -16.78 -5.26 -8.40
N SER A 497 -17.08 -5.26 -9.70
CA SER A 497 -16.84 -6.37 -10.61
C SER A 497 -16.60 -5.90 -12.05
N LEU A 498 -16.00 -6.77 -12.85
CA LEU A 498 -15.76 -6.55 -14.28
C LEU A 498 -17.08 -6.43 -15.06
N ASP A 499 -18.15 -7.13 -14.66
CA ASP A 499 -19.49 -6.97 -15.24
C ASP A 499 -20.11 -5.60 -14.94
N GLN A 500 -19.90 -5.07 -13.73
CA GLN A 500 -20.37 -3.73 -13.36
C GLN A 500 -19.61 -2.65 -14.17
N LEU A 501 -18.30 -2.85 -14.37
CA LEU A 501 -17.52 -2.02 -15.30
C LEU A 501 -18.10 -2.09 -16.71
N LYS A 502 -18.31 -3.30 -17.25
CA LYS A 502 -18.86 -3.53 -18.59
C LYS A 502 -20.21 -2.84 -18.79
N SER A 503 -21.12 -2.95 -17.82
CA SER A 503 -22.42 -2.27 -17.84
C SER A 503 -22.28 -0.73 -17.81
N ARG A 504 -21.36 -0.19 -17.00
CA ARG A 504 -21.07 1.26 -16.98
C ARG A 504 -20.51 1.75 -18.31
N LEU A 505 -19.57 1.01 -18.92
CA LEU A 505 -18.99 1.33 -20.23
C LEU A 505 -20.01 1.19 -21.37
N GLN A 506 -21.03 0.34 -21.23
CA GLN A 506 -22.16 0.29 -22.18
C GLN A 506 -22.97 1.60 -22.15
N ASN A 507 -23.20 2.18 -20.96
CA ASN A 507 -23.93 3.43 -20.79
C ASN A 507 -23.12 4.68 -21.18
N LEU A 508 -21.80 4.65 -21.01
CA LEU A 508 -20.88 5.72 -21.44
C LEU A 508 -20.60 5.66 -22.95
N SER A 509 -21.63 5.74 -23.79
CA SER A 509 -21.47 5.85 -25.26
C SER A 509 -20.73 7.13 -25.67
N TYR A 510 -20.25 7.19 -26.92
CA TYR A 510 -19.68 8.41 -27.50
C TYR A 510 -20.65 9.59 -27.40
N THR A 511 -21.94 9.37 -27.65
CA THR A 511 -22.97 10.42 -27.53
C THR A 511 -23.12 10.93 -26.10
N GLU A 512 -22.98 10.06 -25.09
CA GLU A 512 -23.03 10.46 -23.69
C GLU A 512 -21.78 11.23 -23.26
N ILE A 513 -20.59 10.79 -23.71
CA ILE A 513 -19.34 11.55 -23.53
C ILE A 513 -19.44 12.95 -24.17
N LEU A 514 -20.04 13.07 -25.36
CA LEU A 514 -20.28 14.38 -25.98
C LEU A 514 -21.24 15.25 -25.16
N LYS A 515 -22.35 14.70 -24.63
CA LYS A 515 -23.26 15.44 -23.74
C LYS A 515 -22.57 15.90 -22.47
N ILE A 516 -21.76 15.04 -21.84
CA ILE A 516 -21.01 15.37 -20.63
C ILE A 516 -20.02 16.50 -20.93
N ARG A 517 -19.20 16.39 -21.99
CA ARG A 517 -18.30 17.45 -22.46
C ARG A 517 -19.02 18.73 -22.89
N GLN A 518 -20.27 18.64 -23.35
CA GLN A 518 -21.09 19.80 -23.69
C GLN A 518 -21.65 20.45 -22.42
N SER A 519 -22.14 19.69 -21.44
CA SER A 519 -22.57 20.20 -20.14
C SER A 519 -21.41 20.85 -19.38
N GLU A 520 -20.23 20.22 -19.35
CA GLU A 520 -19.01 20.77 -18.76
C GLU A 520 -18.58 22.10 -19.42
N ARG A 521 -18.75 22.24 -20.74
CA ARG A 521 -18.47 23.50 -21.46
C ARG A 521 -19.57 24.55 -21.32
N MET A 522 -20.85 24.19 -21.46
CA MET A 522 -21.98 25.11 -21.26
C MET A 522 -21.95 25.69 -19.85
N ASN A 523 -21.70 24.86 -18.83
CA ASN A 523 -21.48 25.35 -17.47
C ASN A 523 -20.32 26.35 -17.39
N GLN A 524 -19.25 26.21 -18.19
CA GLN A 524 -18.15 27.19 -18.23
C GLN A 524 -18.45 28.46 -19.05
N GLU A 525 -19.23 28.34 -20.13
CA GLU A 525 -19.57 29.42 -21.08
C GLU A 525 -20.75 30.28 -20.59
N ASP A 526 -21.77 29.69 -19.96
CA ASP A 526 -22.91 30.42 -19.39
C ASP A 526 -22.44 31.40 -18.27
N PHE A 527 -21.40 31.03 -17.51
CA PHE A 527 -20.75 31.92 -16.54
C PHE A 527 -19.94 33.09 -17.17
N GLN A 528 -19.88 33.21 -18.50
CA GLN A 528 -19.14 34.26 -19.22
C GLN A 528 -20.02 35.23 -20.03
N SER A 529 -21.35 35.09 -20.02
CA SER A 529 -22.20 36.10 -20.68
C SER A 529 -22.18 37.43 -19.91
N ARG A 530 -22.20 38.56 -20.61
CA ARG A 530 -22.00 39.89 -20.01
C ARG A 530 -22.96 40.22 -18.84
N PRO A 531 -24.28 39.97 -18.91
CA PRO A 531 -25.18 40.20 -17.78
C PRO A 531 -24.89 39.26 -16.59
N ILE A 532 -24.46 38.02 -16.86
CA ILE A 532 -24.10 37.04 -15.82
C ILE A 532 -22.76 37.42 -15.17
N LEU A 533 -21.80 37.94 -15.93
CA LEU A 533 -20.55 38.50 -15.39
C LEU A 533 -20.80 39.74 -14.53
N GLU A 534 -21.62 40.69 -14.99
CA GLU A 534 -21.98 41.89 -14.22
C GLU A 534 -22.76 41.55 -12.93
N LEU A 535 -23.64 40.53 -12.96
CA LEU A 535 -24.30 40.01 -11.77
C LEU A 535 -23.32 39.26 -10.86
N ARG A 536 -22.40 38.48 -11.44
CA ARG A 536 -21.35 37.76 -10.74
C ARG A 536 -20.43 38.72 -9.99
N GLU A 537 -19.93 39.79 -10.61
CA GLU A 537 -19.11 40.78 -9.92
C GLU A 537 -19.83 41.44 -8.73
N LYS A 538 -21.14 41.68 -8.84
CA LYS A 538 -21.96 42.24 -7.76
C LYS A 538 -22.22 41.26 -6.61
N ILE A 539 -22.48 40.00 -6.91
CA ILE A 539 -22.80 38.97 -5.89
C ILE A 539 -21.55 38.23 -5.38
N GLN A 540 -20.41 38.32 -6.07
CA GLN A 540 -19.18 37.62 -5.70
C GLN A 540 -18.63 38.05 -4.32
N PRO A 541 -18.75 39.30 -3.85
CA PRO A 541 -18.48 39.64 -2.44
C PRO A 541 -19.34 38.83 -1.46
N GLU A 542 -20.64 38.70 -1.71
CA GLU A 542 -21.57 37.93 -0.86
C GLU A 542 -21.32 36.42 -0.93
N ILE A 543 -21.08 35.87 -2.12
CA ILE A 543 -20.69 34.47 -2.31
C ILE A 543 -19.35 34.19 -1.62
N MET A 544 -18.38 35.09 -1.73
CA MET A 544 -17.11 34.96 -1.02
C MET A 544 -17.29 35.06 0.49
N GLU A 545 -18.24 35.85 1.00
CA GLU A 545 -18.56 35.91 2.42
C GLU A 545 -19.26 34.63 2.90
N LEU A 546 -20.20 34.08 2.13
CA LEU A 546 -20.80 32.76 2.39
C LEU A 546 -19.75 31.63 2.34
N ILE A 547 -18.80 31.69 1.40
CA ILE A 547 -17.66 30.76 1.34
C ILE A 547 -16.76 30.96 2.56
N LYS A 548 -16.44 32.19 2.98
CA LYS A 548 -15.66 32.44 4.20
C LYS A 548 -16.39 31.90 5.43
N GLN A 549 -17.69 32.13 5.57
CA GLN A 549 -18.50 31.58 6.65
C GLN A 549 -18.50 30.05 6.63
N GLN A 550 -18.67 29.43 5.46
CA GLN A 550 -18.58 27.97 5.32
C GLN A 550 -17.20 27.43 5.66
N ARG A 551 -16.13 28.11 5.23
CA ARG A 551 -14.74 27.73 5.53
C ARG A 551 -14.40 27.95 6.99
N LEU A 552 -14.88 29.03 7.60
CA LEU A 552 -14.74 29.31 9.03
C LEU A 552 -15.48 28.26 9.85
N ASN A 553 -16.71 27.89 9.47
CA ASN A 553 -17.44 26.78 10.06
C ASN A 553 -16.65 25.46 9.91
N ARG A 554 -16.10 25.15 8.73
CA ARG A 554 -15.22 23.97 8.54
C ARG A 554 -13.94 24.00 9.37
N LEU A 555 -13.39 25.18 9.67
CA LEU A 555 -12.23 25.34 10.56
C LEU A 555 -12.63 25.20 12.03
N CYS A 556 -13.83 25.64 12.42
CA CYS A 556 -14.42 25.44 13.74
C CYS A 556 -14.82 23.98 13.99
N ASP A 557 -15.39 23.29 12.99
CA ASP A 557 -15.66 21.85 12.99
C ASP A 557 -14.36 21.03 13.20
N GLY A 558 -13.26 21.53 12.62
CA GLY A 558 -11.99 20.83 12.54
C GLY A 558 -11.97 19.74 11.48
N THR A 559 -10.77 19.30 11.12
CA THR A 559 -10.55 18.15 10.22
C THR A 559 -9.40 17.30 10.75
N CYS A 560 -9.45 15.98 10.51
CA CYS A 560 -8.36 15.08 10.87
C CYS A 560 -7.16 15.30 9.94
N PHE A 561 -6.00 15.56 10.52
CA PHE A 561 -4.72 15.59 9.80
C PHE A 561 -3.91 14.33 10.14
N ARG A 562 -3.52 13.55 9.14
CA ARG A 562 -2.59 12.42 9.34
C ARG A 562 -1.23 13.00 9.75
N LYS A 563 -0.80 12.76 10.99
CA LYS A 563 0.57 13.09 11.41
C LYS A 563 1.54 12.25 10.59
N ILE A 564 2.53 12.88 9.96
CA ILE A 564 3.64 12.20 9.31
C ILE A 564 4.49 11.56 10.42
N SER A 565 4.23 10.28 10.73
CA SER A 565 5.01 9.53 11.71
C SER A 565 6.32 9.06 11.08
N SER A 566 7.39 9.08 11.87
CA SER A 566 8.69 8.49 11.51
C SER A 566 8.60 7.00 11.17
N ARG A 567 7.58 6.30 11.69
CA ARG A 567 7.28 4.85 11.55
C ARG A 567 7.34 4.27 10.13
N ARG A 568 7.31 5.07 9.05
CA ARG A 568 7.43 4.56 7.66
C ARG A 568 8.66 5.02 6.89
N ARG A 569 9.46 5.96 7.42
CA ARG A 569 10.61 6.53 6.69
C ARG A 569 11.79 5.57 6.47
N GLN A 570 11.80 4.41 7.10
CA GLN A 570 12.95 3.48 7.07
C GLN A 570 12.85 2.42 5.96
N GLY A 571 11.65 2.15 5.41
CA GLY A 571 11.45 1.07 4.43
C GLY A 571 11.80 1.41 2.97
N VAL A 572 11.99 2.69 2.63
CA VAL A 572 12.22 3.17 1.25
C VAL A 572 13.42 4.11 1.19
N LYS A 573 14.61 3.51 1.25
CA LYS A 573 15.87 4.06 0.72
C LYS A 573 16.66 2.94 0.04
#